data_AF-A0A944N3I8-F1
#
_entry.id   AF-A0A944N3I8-F1
#
_cell.length_a   1.000
_cell.length_b   1.000
_cell.length_c   1.000
_cell.angle_alpha   90.00
_cell.angle_beta   90.00
_cell.angle_gamma   90.00
#
_symmetry.space_group_name_H-M   'P 1'
#
loop_
_entity.id
_entity.type
_entity.pdbx_description
1 polymer ?
#
loop_
_entity_poly.entity_id
_entity_poly.type
_entity_poly.pdbx_seq_one_letter_code
_entity_poly.pdbx_strand_id
1 'polypeptide(L)'
;MSSAPEDNSNDSPDSIIERDDEFAQVVFDGRNLLKSSKEFQTDDWAWTTELDDGGVFIFSYLLYDYKQQVLSLSRLKESVYMLNLLRHKMLPAQEKSGLTQLEEFQVIFTLYERLKLEEMSWDACEEYLNEQIIEHRKTN
;
A
#
# COMPACT_ATOMS: atom_id res chain seq x y z
N MET A 1 -1.14 49.75 29.17
CA MET A 1 -1.51 48.38 29.56
C MET A 1 -1.49 47.54 28.30
N SER A 2 -0.59 46.56 28.26
CA SER A 2 -0.40 45.60 27.19
C SER A 2 -1.37 44.43 27.36
N SER A 3 -1.86 43.88 26.25
CA SER A 3 -2.32 42.49 26.18
C SER A 3 -1.96 41.91 24.82
N ALA A 4 -1.09 40.90 24.85
CA ALA A 4 -0.78 40.00 23.75
C ALA A 4 -1.91 38.97 23.54
N PRO A 5 -2.01 38.31 22.37
CA PRO A 5 -2.82 37.11 22.24
C PRO A 5 -2.07 35.93 22.85
N GLU A 6 -2.70 35.23 23.81
CA GLU A 6 -2.23 33.92 24.25
C GLU A 6 -2.53 32.91 23.15
N ASP A 7 -1.46 32.55 22.46
CA ASP A 7 -1.29 31.29 21.77
C ASP A 7 -1.33 30.15 22.79
N ASN A 8 -2.17 29.14 22.55
CA ASN A 8 -2.06 27.84 23.19
C ASN A 8 -2.35 26.77 22.13
N SER A 9 -1.33 26.54 21.30
CA SER A 9 -0.75 25.23 21.03
C SER A 9 -1.58 24.04 21.56
N ASN A 10 -2.43 23.50 20.69
CA ASN A 10 -2.88 22.12 20.75
C ASN A 10 -2.02 21.31 19.79
N ASP A 11 -0.79 21.03 20.19
CA ASP A 11 0.04 20.02 19.52
C ASP A 11 -0.15 18.71 20.30
N SER A 12 -1.23 17.98 19.98
CA SER A 12 -1.52 16.67 20.57
C SER A 12 -0.62 15.62 19.91
N PRO A 13 0.22 14.87 20.66
CA PRO A 13 1.05 13.80 20.12
C PRO A 13 0.27 12.50 19.81
N ASP A 14 -1.06 12.56 19.78
CA ASP A 14 -1.95 11.38 19.72
C ASP A 14 -2.03 10.73 18.33
N SER A 15 -1.51 11.35 17.26
CA SER A 15 -1.77 10.92 15.88
C SER A 15 -0.84 9.83 15.31
N ILE A 16 0.14 9.37 16.08
CA ILE A 16 1.11 8.36 15.62
C ILE A 16 0.70 6.96 16.06
N ILE A 17 0.18 6.80 17.29
CA ILE A 17 -0.17 5.49 17.86
C ILE A 17 -1.39 4.87 17.16
N GLU A 18 -2.40 5.66 16.78
CA GLU A 18 -3.61 5.13 16.12
C GLU A 18 -3.37 4.57 14.71
N ARG A 19 -2.34 5.06 13.98
CA ARG A 19 -2.06 4.64 12.59
C ARG A 19 -1.36 3.29 12.49
N ASP A 20 -0.43 3.01 13.41
CA ASP A 20 0.27 1.72 13.45
C ASP A 20 -0.68 0.59 13.87
N ASP A 21 -1.61 0.89 14.78
CA ASP A 21 -2.67 -0.03 15.20
C ASP A 21 -3.64 -0.35 14.04
N GLU A 22 -3.99 0.64 13.22
CA GLU A 22 -4.84 0.45 12.03
C GLU A 22 -4.16 -0.44 10.99
N PHE A 23 -2.88 -0.20 10.67
CA PHE A 23 -2.13 -1.04 9.73
C PHE A 23 -2.05 -2.49 10.20
N ALA A 24 -1.66 -2.71 11.46
CA ALA A 24 -1.53 -4.04 12.04
C ALA A 24 -2.87 -4.80 12.01
N GLN A 25 -3.97 -4.12 12.31
CA GLN A 25 -5.30 -4.71 12.27
C GLN A 25 -5.71 -5.11 10.84
N VAL A 26 -5.50 -4.23 9.85
CA VAL A 26 -5.80 -4.53 8.44
C VAL A 26 -5.01 -5.73 7.93
N VAL A 27 -3.73 -5.83 8.32
CA VAL A 27 -2.88 -6.98 7.99
C VAL A 27 -3.38 -8.25 8.68
N PHE A 28 -3.71 -8.17 9.96
CA PHE A 28 -4.23 -9.32 10.71
C PHE A 28 -5.51 -9.88 10.08
N ASP A 29 -6.46 -9.00 9.77
CA ASP A 29 -7.73 -9.38 9.15
C ASP A 29 -7.53 -9.93 7.73
N GLY A 30 -6.65 -9.32 6.94
CA GLY A 30 -6.27 -9.80 5.61
C GLY A 30 -5.66 -11.20 5.65
N ARG A 31 -4.70 -11.44 6.57
CA ARG A 31 -4.09 -12.77 6.78
C ARG A 31 -5.13 -13.80 7.19
N ASN A 32 -6.05 -13.45 8.08
CA ASN A 32 -7.12 -14.35 8.51
C ASN A 32 -8.06 -14.70 7.36
N LEU A 33 -8.39 -13.73 6.51
CA LEU A 33 -9.26 -13.96 5.35
C LEU A 33 -8.60 -14.90 4.33
N LEU A 34 -7.33 -14.66 3.97
CA LEU A 34 -6.55 -15.55 3.10
C LEU A 34 -6.51 -16.98 3.64
N LYS A 35 -6.44 -17.13 4.96
CA LYS A 35 -6.40 -18.43 5.64
C LYS A 35 -7.74 -19.09 5.88
N SER A 36 -8.87 -18.40 5.77
CA SER A 36 -10.19 -18.95 6.18
C SER A 36 -11.22 -18.98 5.06
N SER A 37 -11.08 -18.12 4.05
CA SER A 37 -11.99 -18.09 2.91
C SER A 37 -11.64 -19.17 1.88
N LYS A 38 -12.62 -20.02 1.55
CA LYS A 38 -12.46 -21.05 0.50
C LYS A 38 -12.08 -20.49 -0.86
N GLU A 39 -12.44 -19.23 -1.13
CA GLU A 39 -12.12 -18.53 -2.38
C GLU A 39 -10.62 -18.32 -2.56
N PHE A 40 -9.88 -18.13 -1.47
CA PHE A 40 -8.43 -17.87 -1.47
C PHE A 40 -7.61 -19.10 -1.03
N GLN A 41 -8.26 -20.22 -0.68
CA GLN A 41 -7.61 -21.48 -0.33
C GLN A 41 -7.51 -22.42 -1.55
N THR A 42 -7.00 -21.91 -2.67
CA THR A 42 -6.72 -22.72 -3.86
C THR A 42 -5.23 -22.71 -4.17
N ASP A 43 -4.75 -23.67 -4.95
CA ASP A 43 -3.33 -23.76 -5.33
C ASP A 43 -2.82 -22.47 -6.00
N ASP A 44 -3.71 -21.79 -6.74
CA ASP A 44 -3.47 -20.50 -7.39
C ASP A 44 -3.15 -19.36 -6.42
N TRP A 45 -3.53 -19.50 -5.15
CA TRP A 45 -3.36 -18.51 -4.09
C TRP A 45 -2.35 -18.96 -3.03
N ALA A 46 -1.74 -20.16 -3.17
CA ALA A 46 -0.80 -20.70 -2.20
C ALA A 46 0.41 -19.78 -1.93
N TRP A 47 0.86 -19.05 -2.95
CA TRP A 47 1.93 -18.06 -2.85
C TRP A 47 1.62 -16.92 -1.87
N THR A 48 0.34 -16.68 -1.54
CA THR A 48 -0.03 -15.64 -0.57
C THR A 48 0.44 -15.92 0.86
N THR A 49 0.83 -17.17 1.15
CA THR A 49 1.46 -17.54 2.43
C THR A 49 2.82 -16.89 2.63
N GLU A 50 3.48 -16.48 1.54
CA GLU A 50 4.80 -15.82 1.54
C GLU A 50 4.69 -14.29 1.57
N LEU A 51 3.47 -13.73 1.55
CA LEU A 51 3.28 -12.29 1.67
C LEU A 51 3.76 -11.81 3.04
N ASP A 52 4.64 -10.81 3.01
CA ASP A 52 4.93 -9.96 4.15
C ASP A 52 3.73 -9.03 4.45
N ASP A 53 3.85 -8.23 5.50
CA ASP A 53 2.73 -7.41 5.97
C ASP A 53 2.30 -6.37 4.93
N GLY A 54 3.24 -5.82 4.16
CA GLY A 54 2.91 -4.90 3.09
C GLY A 54 2.15 -5.58 1.94
N GLY A 55 2.48 -6.82 1.61
CA GLY A 55 1.77 -7.57 0.59
C GLY A 55 0.34 -7.90 1.00
N VAL A 56 0.15 -8.23 2.27
CA VAL A 56 -1.20 -8.43 2.83
C VAL A 56 -1.97 -7.11 2.86
N PHE A 57 -1.33 -6.00 3.19
CA PHE A 57 -1.98 -4.70 3.17
C PHE A 57 -2.47 -4.31 1.77
N ILE A 58 -1.66 -4.54 0.73
CA ILE A 58 -2.07 -4.39 -0.68
C ILE A 58 -3.28 -5.27 -0.99
N PHE A 59 -3.24 -6.56 -0.59
CA PHE A 59 -4.38 -7.45 -0.76
C PHE A 59 -5.65 -6.91 -0.10
N SER A 60 -5.57 -6.48 1.16
CA SER A 60 -6.71 -5.96 1.91
C SER A 60 -7.29 -4.69 1.26
N TYR A 61 -6.45 -3.81 0.71
CA TYR A 61 -6.90 -2.63 -0.03
C TYR A 61 -7.66 -3.03 -1.31
N LEU A 62 -7.06 -3.87 -2.16
CA LEU A 62 -7.67 -4.27 -3.44
C LEU A 62 -8.91 -5.17 -3.25
N LEU A 63 -9.01 -5.84 -2.11
CA LEU A 63 -10.19 -6.62 -1.74
C LEU A 63 -11.45 -5.74 -1.68
N TYR A 64 -11.31 -4.45 -1.33
CA TYR A 64 -12.44 -3.52 -1.36
C TYR A 64 -13.00 -3.40 -2.78
N ASP A 65 -12.16 -3.16 -3.77
CA ASP A 65 -12.56 -3.05 -5.19
C ASP A 65 -13.14 -4.37 -5.73
N TYR A 66 -12.60 -5.51 -5.28
CA TYR A 66 -13.18 -6.82 -5.58
C TYR A 66 -14.60 -6.96 -5.03
N LYS A 67 -14.82 -6.60 -3.75
CA LYS A 67 -16.14 -6.65 -3.11
C LYS A 67 -17.16 -5.71 -3.77
N GLN A 68 -16.70 -4.58 -4.30
CA GLN A 68 -17.52 -3.64 -5.07
C GLN A 68 -17.72 -4.07 -6.55
N GLN A 69 -17.19 -5.23 -6.95
CA GLN A 69 -17.24 -5.76 -8.31
C GLN A 69 -16.58 -4.84 -9.36
N VAL A 70 -15.69 -3.95 -8.93
CA VAL A 70 -14.84 -3.15 -9.81
C VAL A 70 -13.69 -4.01 -10.35
N LEU A 71 -13.22 -4.96 -9.54
CA LEU A 71 -12.15 -5.89 -9.87
C LEU A 71 -12.71 -7.31 -9.93
N SER A 72 -12.26 -8.12 -10.90
CA SER A 72 -12.55 -9.57 -10.89
C SER A 72 -11.56 -10.33 -10.01
N LEU A 73 -11.88 -11.57 -9.62
CA LEU A 73 -11.00 -12.38 -8.78
C LEU A 73 -9.62 -12.64 -9.44
N SER A 74 -9.60 -12.86 -10.76
CA SER A 74 -8.34 -13.03 -11.52
C SER A 74 -7.50 -11.76 -11.47
N ARG A 75 -8.14 -10.60 -11.68
CA ARG A 75 -7.44 -9.31 -11.65
C ARG A 75 -6.97 -8.96 -10.23
N LEU A 76 -7.73 -9.31 -9.20
CA LEU A 76 -7.28 -9.19 -7.81
C LEU A 76 -5.97 -9.95 -7.59
N LYS A 77 -5.93 -11.23 -7.98
CA LYS A 77 -4.74 -12.08 -7.86
C LYS A 77 -3.53 -11.47 -8.58
N GLU A 78 -3.71 -11.11 -9.85
CA GLU A 78 -2.66 -10.54 -10.70
C GLU A 78 -2.14 -9.21 -10.15
N SER A 79 -3.05 -8.31 -9.75
CA SER A 79 -2.67 -6.99 -9.23
C SER A 79 -1.95 -7.09 -7.89
N VAL A 80 -2.40 -7.95 -6.96
CA VAL A 80 -1.68 -8.14 -5.68
C VAL A 80 -0.28 -8.69 -5.93
N TYR A 81 -0.15 -9.69 -6.80
CA TYR A 81 1.15 -10.26 -7.14
C TYR A 81 2.09 -9.21 -7.75
N MET A 82 1.62 -8.49 -8.77
CA MET A 82 2.40 -7.46 -9.45
C MET A 82 2.81 -6.34 -8.51
N LEU A 83 1.87 -5.75 -7.77
CA LEU A 83 2.14 -4.62 -6.88
C LEU A 83 3.08 -5.02 -5.74
N ASN A 84 2.93 -6.23 -5.19
CA ASN A 84 3.85 -6.76 -4.18
C ASN A 84 5.26 -6.93 -4.76
N LEU A 85 5.36 -7.49 -5.97
CA LEU A 85 6.65 -7.67 -6.66
C LEU A 85 7.32 -6.32 -6.95
N LEU A 86 6.55 -5.34 -7.44
CA LEU A 86 7.03 -3.99 -7.71
C LEU A 86 7.48 -3.30 -6.42
N ARG A 87 6.72 -3.42 -5.34
CA ARG A 87 7.11 -2.89 -4.02
C ARG A 87 8.49 -3.42 -3.61
N HIS A 88 8.73 -4.72 -3.74
CA HIS A 88 10.01 -5.31 -3.35
C HIS A 88 11.16 -5.06 -4.32
N LYS A 89 10.88 -4.96 -5.64
CA LYS A 89 11.93 -4.80 -6.66
C LYS A 89 12.34 -3.35 -6.88
N MET A 90 11.38 -2.43 -6.82
CA MET A 90 11.57 -1.05 -7.29
C MET A 90 11.72 -0.08 -6.14
N LEU A 91 11.12 -0.34 -4.97
CA LEU A 91 11.45 0.45 -3.80
C LEU A 91 12.78 -0.05 -3.23
N PRO A 92 13.79 0.83 -3.08
CA PRO A 92 14.97 0.48 -2.30
C PRO A 92 14.52 0.03 -0.93
N ALA A 93 15.25 -0.92 -0.30
CA ALA A 93 15.02 -1.24 1.12
C ALA A 93 14.86 0.06 1.92
N GLN A 94 13.88 0.12 2.83
CA GLN A 94 13.40 1.34 3.50
C GLN A 94 14.54 2.28 3.97
N GLU A 95 15.65 1.70 4.43
CA GLU A 95 16.89 2.40 4.84
C GLU A 95 17.60 3.21 3.73
N LYS A 96 17.29 2.97 2.45
CA LYS A 96 17.92 3.57 1.26
C LYS A 96 16.93 4.31 0.35
N SER A 97 15.62 4.13 0.55
CA SER A 97 14.61 4.82 -0.25
C SER A 97 14.48 6.27 0.21
N GLY A 98 14.59 6.50 1.53
CA GLY A 98 14.25 7.77 2.15
C GLY A 98 12.73 7.99 2.25
N LEU A 99 11.93 6.99 1.87
CA LEU A 99 10.48 7.00 1.92
C LEU A 99 9.99 6.40 3.24
N THR A 100 8.98 7.02 3.82
CA THR A 100 8.17 6.42 4.87
C THR A 100 7.29 5.30 4.28
N GLN A 101 6.87 4.35 5.12
CA GLN A 101 6.00 3.25 4.68
C GLN A 101 4.68 3.74 4.05
N LEU A 102 4.16 4.88 4.53
CA LEU A 102 2.95 5.49 3.97
C LEU A 102 3.19 6.03 2.55
N GLU A 103 4.30 6.72 2.32
CA GLU A 103 4.66 7.24 0.98
C GLU A 103 4.89 6.09 0.00
N GLU A 104 5.52 5.00 0.45
CA GLU A 104 5.67 3.78 -0.35
C GLU A 104 4.31 3.22 -0.79
N PHE A 105 3.34 3.13 0.12
CA PHE A 105 1.99 2.68 -0.24
C PHE A 105 1.23 3.68 -1.12
N GLN A 106 1.40 4.98 -0.91
CA GLN A 106 0.77 6.00 -1.76
C GLN A 106 1.23 5.89 -3.21
N VAL A 107 2.53 5.68 -3.44
CA VAL A 107 3.08 5.46 -4.78
C VAL A 107 2.50 4.18 -5.40
N ILE A 108 2.46 3.09 -4.64
CA ILE A 108 1.94 1.80 -5.11
C ILE A 108 0.44 1.87 -5.43
N PHE A 109 -0.38 2.51 -4.60
CA PHE A 109 -1.82 2.62 -4.85
C PHE A 109 -2.16 3.64 -5.94
N THR A 110 -1.36 4.70 -6.09
CA THR A 110 -1.52 5.60 -7.24
C THR A 110 -1.23 4.86 -8.55
N LEU A 111 -0.19 4.02 -8.58
CA LEU A 111 0.08 3.15 -9.72
C LEU A 111 -1.10 2.19 -10.00
N TYR A 112 -1.68 1.59 -8.96
CA TYR A 112 -2.85 0.72 -9.09
C TYR A 112 -4.07 1.45 -9.70
N GLU A 113 -4.38 2.66 -9.25
CA GLU A 113 -5.49 3.44 -9.81
C GLU A 113 -5.23 3.83 -11.27
N ARG A 114 -3.98 4.13 -11.65
CA ARG A 114 -3.62 4.36 -13.05
C ARG A 114 -3.76 3.10 -13.90
N LEU A 115 -3.33 1.95 -13.39
CA LEU A 115 -3.49 0.65 -14.05
C LEU A 115 -4.95 0.31 -14.36
N LYS A 116 -5.87 0.64 -13.45
CA LYS A 116 -7.31 0.47 -13.66
C LYS A 116 -7.85 1.28 -14.84
N LEU A 117 -7.26 2.44 -15.12
CA LEU A 117 -7.73 3.39 -16.13
C LEU A 117 -7.03 3.23 -17.48
N GLU A 118 -5.74 2.92 -17.48
CA GLU A 118 -4.85 3.11 -18.63
C GLU A 118 -4.34 1.80 -19.26
N GLU A 119 -4.62 0.62 -18.68
CA GLU A 119 -4.03 -0.69 -19.06
C GLU A 119 -2.51 -0.60 -19.29
N MET A 120 -1.78 -0.02 -18.32
CA MET A 120 -0.34 0.22 -18.45
C MET A 120 0.46 -1.08 -18.59
N SER A 121 1.51 -1.05 -19.42
CA SER A 121 2.47 -2.15 -19.53
C SER A 121 3.37 -2.24 -18.29
N TRP A 122 4.02 -3.40 -18.11
CA TRP A 122 4.97 -3.61 -17.03
C TRP A 122 6.12 -2.58 -17.05
N ASP A 123 6.70 -2.32 -18.22
CA ASP A 123 7.79 -1.35 -18.38
C ASP A 123 7.36 0.08 -17.98
N ALA A 124 6.11 0.46 -18.32
CA ALA A 124 5.56 1.76 -17.93
C ALA A 124 5.31 1.86 -16.41
N CYS A 125 5.01 0.74 -15.75
CA CYS A 125 4.90 0.68 -14.29
C CYS A 125 6.27 0.87 -13.63
N GLU A 126 7.31 0.21 -14.15
CA GLU A 126 8.68 0.37 -13.64
C GLU A 126 9.19 1.80 -13.83
N GLU A 127 8.93 2.41 -15.00
CA GLU A 127 9.30 3.80 -15.28
C GLU A 127 8.62 4.77 -14.30
N TYR A 128 7.31 4.64 -14.09
CA TYR A 128 6.57 5.47 -13.15
C TYR A 128 7.13 5.38 -11.72
N LEU A 129 7.41 4.18 -11.22
CA LEU A 129 7.95 4.01 -9.86
C LEU A 129 9.31 4.68 -9.71
N ASN A 130 10.19 4.54 -10.72
CA ASN A 130 11.49 5.19 -10.73
C ASN A 130 11.36 6.72 -10.73
N GLU A 131 10.45 7.28 -11.53
CA GLU A 131 10.16 8.71 -11.53
C GLU A 131 9.72 9.20 -10.15
N GLN A 132 8.77 8.52 -9.51
CA GLN A 132 8.27 8.91 -8.18
C GLN A 132 9.34 8.86 -7.09
N ILE A 133 10.24 7.87 -7.13
CA ILE A 133 11.39 7.78 -6.22
C ILE A 133 12.36 8.94 -6.44
N ILE A 134 12.64 9.30 -7.70
CA ILE A 134 13.52 10.42 -8.04
C ILE A 134 12.92 11.75 -7.58
N GLU A 135 11.63 11.96 -7.78
CA GLU A 135 10.92 13.17 -7.35
C GLU A 135 10.95 13.34 -5.83
N HIS A 136 10.68 12.27 -5.07
CA HIS A 136 10.78 12.31 -3.61
C HIS A 136 12.19 12.68 -3.14
N ARG A 137 13.23 12.07 -3.73
CA ARG A 137 14.64 12.36 -3.39
C ARG A 137 15.10 13.77 -3.75
N LYS A 138 14.38 14.49 -4.61
CA LYS A 138 14.67 15.90 -4.93
C LYS A 138 13.98 16.86 -3.97
N THR A 139 12.89 16.41 -3.36
CA THR A 139 12.00 17.26 -2.54
C THR A 139 12.38 17.20 -1.06
N ASN A 140 13.01 16.11 -0.62
CA ASN A 140 13.57 15.88 0.72
C ASN A 140 15.10 15.81 0.69
#